data_AF-A0A178Y086-F1
#
_entry.id   AF-A0A178Y086-F1
#
_cell.length_a   1.000
_cell.length_b   1.000
_cell.length_c   1.000
_cell.angle_alpha   90.00
_cell.angle_beta   90.00
_cell.angle_gamma   90.00
#
_symmetry.space_group_name_H-M   'P 1'
#
loop_
_entity.id
_entity.type
_entity.pdbx_description
1 polymer ?
#
loop_
_entity_poly.entity_id
_entity_poly.type
_entity_poly.pdbx_seq_one_letter_code
_entity_poly.pdbx_strand_id
1 'polypeptide(L)'
;MEFHQGRLIDHVHLRVENLAVSKRFYQAVLGALGHRPTYETDAFFAFDEFFVDQADDYLSRVHLAFQASGPDAVQRFYDVGLANGGTDNGAPGERPYHPGYYAAFLLDPDGNNVEAVYHGPTTRSSADVLVRPVES
;
A
#
# COMPACT_ATOMS: atom_id res chain seq x y z
N MET A 1 -9.19 -18.62 14.52
CA MET A 1 -7.71 -18.68 14.46
C MET A 1 -7.22 -17.25 14.63
N GLU A 2 -6.24 -17.03 15.50
CA GLU A 2 -5.65 -15.70 15.75
C GLU A 2 -4.33 -15.58 14.99
N PHE A 3 -4.06 -14.40 14.41
CA PHE A 3 -2.83 -14.11 13.69
C PHE A 3 -2.42 -12.65 13.96
N HIS A 4 -1.11 -12.38 13.88
CA HIS A 4 -0.57 -11.03 14.11
C HIS A 4 -0.18 -10.37 12.79
N GLN A 5 -0.56 -9.11 12.60
CA GLN A 5 -0.18 -8.27 11.47
C GLN A 5 0.53 -7.01 11.98
N GLY A 6 1.43 -6.43 11.17
CA GLY A 6 2.11 -5.17 11.50
C GLY A 6 3.19 -5.23 12.59
N ARG A 7 3.75 -6.41 12.90
CA ARG A 7 4.77 -6.57 13.98
C ARG A 7 6.21 -6.73 13.51
N LEU A 8 6.43 -7.13 12.26
CA LEU A 8 7.75 -7.59 11.79
C LEU A 8 8.55 -6.50 11.10
N ILE A 9 7.87 -5.68 10.31
CA ILE A 9 8.48 -4.66 9.47
C ILE A 9 8.44 -3.34 10.25
N ASP A 10 9.60 -2.73 10.47
CA ASP A 10 9.72 -1.39 11.01
C ASP A 10 9.50 -0.34 9.91
N HIS A 11 10.18 -0.50 8.77
CA HIS A 11 9.95 0.28 7.56
C HIS A 11 10.40 -0.47 6.29
N VAL A 12 9.92 -0.03 5.13
CA VAL A 12 10.33 -0.50 3.80
C VAL A 12 10.67 0.70 2.93
N HIS A 13 11.73 0.60 2.14
CA HIS A 13 12.05 1.56 1.08
C HIS A 13 11.77 0.97 -0.30
N LEU A 14 10.96 1.68 -1.07
CA LEU A 14 10.72 1.43 -2.48
C LEU A 14 11.51 2.42 -3.33
N ARG A 15 12.37 1.89 -4.19
CA ARG A 15 13.18 2.64 -5.15
C ARG A 15 12.43 2.74 -6.47
N VAL A 16 12.15 3.98 -6.91
CA VAL A 16 11.35 4.29 -8.09
C VAL A 16 12.12 5.15 -9.10
N GLU A 17 11.79 5.07 -10.39
CA GLU A 17 12.50 5.80 -11.44
C GLU A 17 12.22 7.31 -11.38
N ASN A 18 10.96 7.69 -11.15
CA ASN A 18 10.53 9.08 -11.10
C ASN A 18 9.67 9.35 -9.88
N LEU A 19 10.24 10.03 -8.88
CA LEU A 19 9.57 10.28 -7.61
C LEU A 19 8.22 10.99 -7.77
N ALA A 20 8.12 11.96 -8.67
CA ALA A 20 6.89 12.72 -8.86
C ALA A 20 5.78 11.88 -9.51
N VAL A 21 6.12 10.96 -10.42
CA VAL A 21 5.17 10.02 -11.04
C VAL A 21 4.65 9.04 -9.99
N SER A 22 5.56 8.38 -9.28
CA SER A 22 5.19 7.38 -8.27
C SER A 22 4.45 8.03 -7.10
N LYS A 23 4.80 9.26 -6.71
CA LYS A 23 4.05 10.03 -5.70
C LYS A 23 2.59 10.23 -6.06
N ARG A 24 2.29 10.64 -7.30
CA ARG A 24 0.88 10.80 -7.75
C ARG A 24 0.13 9.47 -7.68
N PHE A 25 0.76 8.39 -8.14
CA PHE A 25 0.19 7.05 -8.08
C PHE A 25 -0.11 6.62 -6.64
N TYR A 26 0.89 6.64 -5.76
CA TYR A 26 0.76 6.19 -4.37
C TYR A 26 -0.17 7.07 -3.54
N GLN A 27 -0.21 8.38 -3.77
CA GLN A 27 -1.20 9.27 -3.15
C GLN A 27 -2.64 8.92 -3.55
N ALA A 28 -2.87 8.56 -4.82
CA ALA A 28 -4.19 8.15 -5.26
C ALA A 28 -4.61 6.82 -4.63
N VAL A 29 -3.78 5.78 -4.73
CA VAL A 29 -4.17 4.43 -4.31
C VAL A 29 -4.22 4.28 -2.80
N LEU A 30 -3.28 4.86 -2.04
CA LEU A 30 -3.31 4.81 -0.57
C LEU A 30 -4.36 5.79 -0.01
N GLY A 31 -4.64 6.88 -0.71
CA GLY A 31 -5.77 7.76 -0.41
C GLY A 31 -7.13 7.07 -0.53
N ALA A 32 -7.32 6.21 -1.54
CA ALA A 32 -8.53 5.38 -1.67
C ALA A 32 -8.71 4.37 -0.53
N LEU A 33 -7.62 3.98 0.13
CA LEU A 33 -7.60 3.15 1.33
C LEU A 33 -7.72 3.95 2.63
N GLY A 34 -7.80 5.29 2.56
CA GLY A 34 -8.01 6.17 3.70
C GLY A 34 -6.74 6.73 4.34
N HIS A 35 -5.57 6.50 3.74
CA HIS A 35 -4.30 7.01 4.26
C HIS A 35 -3.94 8.38 3.67
N ARG A 36 -3.08 9.11 4.37
CA ARG A 36 -2.46 10.36 3.91
C ARG A 36 -0.94 10.24 4.08
N PRO A 37 -0.13 10.96 3.28
CA PRO A 37 1.30 10.98 3.49
C PRO A 37 1.65 11.45 4.90
N THR A 38 2.55 10.73 5.56
CA THR A 38 3.11 11.10 6.87
C THR A 38 4.28 12.06 6.67
N TYR A 39 5.04 11.88 5.59
CA TYR A 39 6.14 12.76 5.19
C TYR A 39 6.10 13.04 3.69
N GLU A 40 6.44 14.28 3.33
CA GLU A 40 6.62 14.71 1.95
C GLU A 40 7.78 15.70 1.87
N THR A 41 8.81 15.34 1.09
CA THR A 41 9.97 16.17 0.82
C THR A 41 10.29 16.12 -0.68
N ASP A 42 11.33 16.86 -1.10
CA ASP A 42 11.84 16.78 -2.48
C ASP A 42 12.62 15.49 -2.75
N ALA A 43 13.06 14.78 -1.71
CA ALA A 43 13.88 13.57 -1.83
C ALA A 43 13.08 12.27 -1.67
N PHE A 44 12.02 12.29 -0.86
CA PHE A 44 11.19 11.12 -0.58
C PHE A 44 9.79 11.52 -0.11
N PHE A 45 8.86 10.57 -0.15
CA PHE A 45 7.59 10.63 0.57
C PHE A 45 7.34 9.33 1.32
N ALA A 46 6.47 9.35 2.32
CA ALA A 46 6.15 8.17 3.10
C ALA A 46 4.69 8.14 3.57
N PHE A 47 4.16 6.93 3.71
CA PHE A 47 2.90 6.61 4.37
C PHE A 47 3.22 5.64 5.50
N ASP A 48 3.20 6.16 6.73
CA ASP A 48 3.60 5.41 7.92
C ASP A 48 4.95 4.71 7.71
N GLU A 49 5.01 3.37 7.73
CA GLU A 49 6.23 2.56 7.54
C GLU A 49 6.68 2.39 6.08
N PHE A 50 5.91 2.87 5.10
CA PHE A 50 6.19 2.73 3.68
C PHE A 50 6.84 4.00 3.09
N PHE A 51 8.14 3.91 2.77
CA PHE A 51 8.93 5.00 2.21
C PHE A 51 9.17 4.78 0.71
N VAL A 52 9.12 5.87 -0.06
CA VAL A 52 9.40 5.88 -1.49
C VAL A 52 10.36 7.01 -1.81
N ASP A 53 11.46 6.66 -2.46
CA ASP A 53 12.52 7.58 -2.87
C ASP A 53 13.07 7.22 -4.26
N GLN A 54 13.69 8.19 -4.92
CA GLN A 54 14.15 8.01 -6.29
C GLN A 54 15.39 7.12 -6.32
N ALA A 55 15.39 6.15 -7.24
CA ALA A 55 16.50 5.26 -7.51
C ALA A 55 17.70 6.01 -8.12
N ASP A 56 18.89 5.58 -7.70
CA ASP A 56 20.19 5.93 -8.27
C ASP A 56 20.82 4.77 -9.04
N ASP A 57 20.51 3.52 -8.68
CA ASP A 57 21.11 2.31 -9.26
C ASP A 57 20.10 1.20 -9.62
N TYR A 58 19.06 0.96 -8.81
CA TYR A 58 18.07 -0.11 -9.03
C TYR A 58 16.63 0.31 -8.71
N LEU A 59 15.69 -0.38 -9.36
CA LEU A 59 14.25 -0.32 -9.05
C LEU A 59 13.83 -1.54 -8.23
N SER A 60 13.00 -1.37 -7.20
CA SER A 60 12.70 -2.43 -6.21
C SER A 60 12.04 -3.69 -6.80
N ARG A 61 11.19 -3.58 -7.83
CA ARG A 61 10.45 -4.70 -8.46
C ARG A 61 9.91 -5.73 -7.47
N VAL A 62 9.14 -5.25 -6.49
CA VAL A 62 8.58 -6.07 -5.39
C VAL A 62 7.06 -6.23 -5.51
N HIS A 63 6.52 -7.12 -4.66
CA HIS A 63 5.09 -7.17 -4.37
C HIS A 63 4.82 -6.57 -2.99
N LEU A 64 3.84 -5.65 -2.92
CA LEU A 64 3.41 -5.01 -1.68
C LEU A 64 1.88 -5.05 -1.59
N ALA A 65 1.36 -5.59 -0.49
CA ALA A 65 -0.07 -5.69 -0.23
C ALA A 65 -0.48 -4.75 0.91
N PHE A 66 -1.44 -3.88 0.62
CA PHE A 66 -1.99 -2.90 1.53
C PHE A 66 -3.36 -3.33 2.04
N GLN A 67 -3.63 -3.03 3.30
CA GLN A 67 -4.87 -3.45 3.95
C GLN A 67 -6.03 -2.57 3.49
N ALA A 68 -7.12 -3.19 3.04
CA ALA A 68 -8.37 -2.51 2.71
C ALA A 68 -9.43 -2.72 3.80
N SER A 69 -10.28 -1.72 4.00
CA SER A 69 -11.37 -1.78 4.99
C SER A 69 -12.57 -2.62 4.52
N GLY A 70 -12.61 -3.02 3.24
CA GLY A 70 -13.69 -3.78 2.64
C GLY A 70 -13.62 -3.82 1.11
N PRO A 71 -14.52 -4.55 0.43
CA PRO A 71 -14.53 -4.71 -1.02
C PRO A 71 -14.62 -3.38 -1.78
N ASP A 72 -15.40 -2.42 -1.27
CA ASP A 72 -15.52 -1.09 -1.91
C ASP A 72 -14.21 -0.31 -1.88
N ALA A 73 -13.40 -0.47 -0.83
CA ALA A 73 -12.08 0.16 -0.75
C ALA A 73 -11.10 -0.48 -1.75
N VAL A 74 -11.17 -1.80 -1.92
CA VAL A 74 -10.42 -2.53 -2.96
C VAL A 74 -10.81 -2.06 -4.35
N GLN A 75 -12.11 -1.89 -4.62
CA GLN A 75 -12.59 -1.37 -5.91
C GLN A 75 -12.08 0.05 -6.16
N ARG A 76 -12.21 0.96 -5.19
CA ARG A 76 -11.70 2.33 -5.33
C ARG A 76 -10.19 2.37 -5.57
N PHE A 77 -9.41 1.58 -4.83
CA PHE A 77 -7.97 1.44 -5.03
C PHE A 77 -7.65 1.08 -6.48
N TYR A 78 -8.36 0.10 -7.03
CA TYR A 78 -8.17 -0.35 -8.40
C TYR A 78 -8.50 0.75 -9.41
N ASP A 79 -9.68 1.36 -9.30
CA ASP A 79 -10.16 2.36 -10.25
C ASP A 79 -9.25 3.60 -10.27
N VAL A 80 -8.85 4.11 -9.10
CA VAL A 80 -7.97 5.29 -9.04
C VAL A 80 -6.55 4.96 -9.45
N GLY A 81 -6.07 3.74 -9.19
CA GLY A 81 -4.74 3.32 -9.60
C GLY A 81 -4.61 3.25 -11.11
N LEU A 82 -5.59 2.67 -11.81
CA LEU A 82 -5.67 2.72 -13.28
C LEU A 82 -5.70 4.16 -13.81
N ALA A 83 -6.50 5.03 -13.19
CA ALA A 83 -6.61 6.43 -13.59
C ALA A 83 -5.31 7.24 -13.37
N ASN A 84 -4.40 6.78 -12.51
CA ASN A 84 -3.16 7.47 -12.14
C ASN A 84 -1.89 6.75 -12.60
N GLY A 85 -1.98 5.99 -13.69
CA GLY A 85 -0.83 5.40 -14.38
C GLY A 85 -0.47 3.99 -13.96
N GLY A 86 -1.28 3.36 -13.09
CA GLY A 86 -1.18 1.94 -12.84
C GLY A 86 -1.67 1.12 -14.04
N THR A 87 -1.16 -0.10 -14.15
CA THR A 87 -1.60 -1.09 -15.15
C THR A 87 -2.34 -2.22 -14.47
N ASP A 88 -3.41 -2.70 -15.09
CA ASP A 88 -4.15 -3.87 -14.59
C ASP A 88 -3.21 -5.07 -14.40
N ASN A 89 -3.28 -5.69 -13.22
CA ASN A 89 -2.61 -6.95 -12.92
C ASN A 89 -3.56 -7.96 -12.24
N GLY A 90 -4.87 -7.66 -12.23
CA GLY A 90 -5.88 -8.47 -11.59
C GLY A 90 -7.01 -7.62 -11.02
N ALA A 91 -8.12 -7.57 -11.74
CA ALA A 91 -9.33 -6.86 -11.35
C ALA A 91 -9.86 -7.27 -9.95
N PRO A 92 -10.59 -6.39 -9.25
CA PRO A 92 -11.19 -6.68 -7.95
C PRO A 92 -12.01 -7.97 -7.97
N GLY A 93 -11.77 -8.84 -6.99
CA GLY A 93 -12.55 -10.07 -6.84
C GLY A 93 -12.02 -10.98 -5.75
N GLU A 94 -12.74 -12.07 -5.49
CA GLU A 94 -12.25 -13.12 -4.59
C GLU A 94 -11.04 -13.85 -5.20
N ARG A 95 -10.12 -14.28 -4.34
CA ARG A 95 -8.97 -15.12 -4.71
C ARG A 95 -9.09 -16.49 -4.03
N PRO A 96 -8.71 -17.58 -4.72
CA PRO A 96 -8.81 -18.94 -4.18
C PRO A 96 -7.67 -19.27 -3.20
N TYR A 97 -7.31 -18.32 -2.32
CA TYR A 97 -6.27 -18.49 -1.31
C TYR A 97 -6.86 -18.94 0.02
N HIS A 98 -7.94 -18.27 0.45
CA HIS A 98 -8.81 -18.70 1.54
C HIS A 98 -10.16 -17.98 1.45
N PRO A 99 -11.23 -18.48 2.12
CA PRO A 99 -12.53 -17.80 2.13
C PRO A 99 -12.41 -16.35 2.61
N GLY A 100 -13.06 -15.43 1.89
CA GLY A 100 -13.08 -14.00 2.23
C GLY A 100 -11.87 -13.19 1.77
N TYR A 101 -10.88 -13.78 1.07
CA TYR A 101 -9.78 -13.03 0.46
C TYR A 101 -10.27 -12.30 -0.79
N TYR A 102 -10.64 -11.04 -0.65
CA TYR A 102 -11.05 -10.15 -1.73
C TYR A 102 -9.96 -9.13 -2.02
N ALA A 103 -9.44 -9.10 -3.25
CA ALA A 103 -8.29 -8.29 -3.59
C ALA A 103 -8.32 -7.75 -5.02
N ALA A 104 -7.48 -6.75 -5.26
CA ALA A 104 -7.17 -6.21 -6.58
C ALA A 104 -5.67 -5.93 -6.69
N PHE A 105 -5.14 -6.06 -7.90
CA PHE A 105 -3.71 -5.95 -8.18
C PHE A 105 -3.48 -4.97 -9.33
N LEU A 106 -2.48 -4.12 -9.16
CA LEU A 106 -1.98 -3.23 -10.18
C LEU A 106 -0.47 -3.36 -10.27
N LEU A 107 0.08 -3.17 -11.47
CA LEU A 107 1.46 -2.75 -11.59
C LEU A 107 1.53 -1.24 -11.39
N ASP A 108 2.41 -0.78 -10.50
CA ASP A 108 2.75 0.63 -10.41
C ASP A 108 3.54 1.09 -11.67
N PRO A 109 3.85 2.39 -11.82
CA PRO A 109 4.57 2.91 -12.98
C PRO A 109 5.95 2.26 -13.23
N ASP A 110 6.56 1.67 -12.20
CA ASP A 110 7.88 1.04 -12.24
C ASP A 110 7.81 -0.50 -12.35
N GLY A 111 6.59 -1.05 -12.34
CA GLY A 111 6.31 -2.49 -12.45
C GLY A 111 6.31 -3.26 -11.12
N ASN A 112 6.22 -2.58 -9.98
CA ASN A 112 5.95 -3.23 -8.70
C ASN A 112 4.50 -3.72 -8.65
N ASN A 113 4.29 -4.94 -8.16
CA ASN A 113 2.95 -5.51 -8.02
C ASN A 113 2.31 -5.03 -6.71
N VAL A 114 1.46 -4.02 -6.78
CA VAL A 114 0.75 -3.48 -5.62
C VAL A 114 -0.64 -4.08 -5.50
N GLU A 115 -1.01 -4.44 -4.28
CA GLU A 115 -2.29 -5.07 -3.95
C GLU A 115 -3.05 -4.26 -2.91
N ALA A 116 -4.37 -4.20 -3.06
CA ALA A 116 -5.27 -3.91 -1.94
C ALA A 116 -6.02 -5.18 -1.57
N VAL A 117 -5.98 -5.57 -0.29
CA VAL A 117 -6.55 -6.83 0.18
C VAL A 117 -7.48 -6.63 1.38
N TYR A 118 -8.62 -7.31 1.32
CA TYR A 118 -9.58 -7.47 2.40
C TYR A 118 -9.76 -8.96 2.69
N HIS A 119 -9.59 -9.37 3.95
CA HIS A 119 -9.69 -10.78 4.38
C HIS A 119 -11.05 -11.17 4.96
N GLY A 120 -12.07 -10.31 4.80
CA GLY A 120 -13.35 -10.45 5.50
C GLY A 120 -13.39 -9.71 6.84
N PRO A 121 -14.54 -9.76 7.54
CA PRO A 121 -14.71 -9.07 8.82
C PRO A 121 -13.74 -9.60 9.88
N THR A 122 -13.01 -8.69 10.52
CA THR A 122 -12.05 -9.02 11.59
C THR A 122 -12.17 -8.02 12.74
N THR A 123 -11.80 -8.46 13.95
CA THR A 123 -11.63 -7.58 15.10
C THR A 123 -10.14 -7.34 15.30
N ARG A 124 -9.72 -6.07 15.40
CA ARG A 124 -8.33 -5.71 15.72
C ARG A 124 -8.20 -5.39 17.20
N SER A 125 -7.09 -5.77 17.81
CA SER A 125 -6.77 -5.39 19.19
C SER A 125 -6.45 -3.89 19.33
N SER A 126 -5.96 -3.27 18.26
CA SER A 126 -5.75 -1.83 18.13
C SER A 126 -5.86 -1.41 16.66
N ALA A 127 -6.13 -0.13 16.39
CA ALA A 127 -6.05 0.43 15.04
C ALA A 127 -4.59 0.47 14.55
N ASP A 128 -3.67 0.82 15.46
CA ASP A 128 -2.23 1.03 15.24
C ASP A 128 -1.41 0.74 16.51
N VAL A 129 -0.09 0.75 16.40
CA VAL A 129 0.83 0.72 17.55
C VAL A 129 1.23 2.15 17.90
N LEU A 130 0.61 2.70 18.94
CA LEU A 130 0.89 4.08 19.37
C LEU A 130 2.21 4.19 20.14
N VAL A 131 3.25 4.72 19.48
CA VAL A 131 4.55 5.00 20.10
C VAL A 131 4.60 6.45 20.57
N ARG A 132 4.93 6.67 21.84
CA ARG A 132 5.17 8.01 22.41
C ARG A 132 6.60 8.11 22.92
N PRO A 133 7.38 9.13 22.52
CA PRO A 133 8.69 9.37 23.11
C PRO A 133 8.58 9.53 24.62
N VAL A 134 9.53 8.97 25.36
CA VAL A 134 9.66 9.28 26.79
C VAL A 134 10.26 10.68 26.90
N GLU A 135 9.55 11.60 27.55
CA GLU A 135 10.07 12.94 27.83
C GLU A 135 11.36 12.81 28.65
N SER A 136 12.44 13.45 28.16
CA SER A 136 13.72 13.58 28.87
C SER A 136 13.81 14.92 29.58
#